data_AF-A0A918N069-F1
#
_entry.id   AF-A0A918N069-F1
#
_cell.length_a   1.000
_cell.length_b   1.000
_cell.length_c   1.000
_cell.angle_alpha   90.00
_cell.angle_beta   90.00
_cell.angle_gamma   90.00
#
_symmetry.space_group_name_H-M   'P 1'
#
loop_
_entity.id
_entity.type
_entity.pdbx_description
1 polymer ?
#
loop_
_entity_poly.entity_id
_entity_poly.type
_entity_poly.pdbx_seq_one_letter_code
_entity_poly.pdbx_strand_id
1 'polypeptide(L)'
;MNTAQIQLLRDAARQADTGKHWIATAKFLDIANPKIIADLCDEVLTLRAGYNKTPSIMPSKNALEEVFLMECPNPSCDKTKDGYAIRYAGQTYDPNKTEAAQGVAWTAQEMAIFKARQDGSITELLSRLENMAHIPTWYLTVEAGRRKGYEGTLIFKYSREAPNRAQQLTFLD
;
A
#
# COMPACT_ATOMS: atom_id res chain seq x y z
N MET A 1 -17.28 4.81 25.97
CA MET A 1 -18.30 3.75 26.09
C MET A 1 -17.98 2.86 27.28
N ASN A 2 -18.99 2.38 28.00
CA ASN A 2 -18.80 1.35 29.01
C ASN A 2 -18.84 -0.05 28.37
N THR A 3 -18.38 -1.07 29.09
CA THR A 3 -18.26 -2.45 28.60
C THR A 3 -19.57 -3.01 28.06
N ALA A 4 -20.71 -2.61 28.62
CA ALA A 4 -22.03 -3.04 28.19
C ALA A 4 -22.40 -2.53 26.78
N GLN A 5 -22.02 -1.30 26.44
CA GLN A 5 -22.29 -0.72 25.12
C GLN A 5 -21.46 -1.37 24.01
N ILE A 6 -20.22 -1.76 24.30
CA ILE A 6 -19.34 -2.45 23.34
C ILE A 6 -19.86 -3.85 23.05
N GLN A 7 -20.37 -4.55 24.07
CA GLN A 7 -20.94 -5.88 23.92
C GLN A 7 -22.21 -5.84 23.06
N LEU A 8 -23.10 -4.87 23.31
CA LEU A 8 -24.30 -4.63 22.51
C LEU A 8 -23.99 -4.37 21.03
N LEU A 9 -22.93 -3.61 20.73
CA LEU A 9 -22.49 -3.34 19.36
C LEU A 9 -22.00 -4.61 18.65
N ARG A 10 -21.18 -5.41 19.34
CA ARG A 10 -20.68 -6.69 18.80
C ARG A 10 -21.79 -7.70 18.56
N ASP A 11 -22.74 -7.79 19.48
CA ASP A 11 -23.87 -8.71 19.37
C ASP A 11 -24.83 -8.29 18.24
N ALA A 12 -25.09 -6.98 18.08
CA ALA A 12 -25.87 -6.45 16.97
C ALA A 12 -25.18 -6.67 15.61
N ALA A 13 -23.86 -6.46 15.53
CA ALA A 13 -23.09 -6.70 14.31
C ALA A 13 -23.08 -8.20 13.92
N ARG A 14 -22.96 -9.09 14.91
CA ARG A 14 -23.00 -10.54 14.70
C ARG A 14 -24.39 -11.04 14.27
N GLN A 15 -25.45 -10.37 14.71
CA GLN A 15 -26.84 -10.69 14.34
C GLN A 15 -27.24 -10.12 12.97
N ALA A 16 -26.58 -9.05 12.51
CA ALA A 16 -26.80 -8.47 11.18
C ALA A 16 -26.41 -9.42 10.02
N ASP A 17 -25.48 -10.34 10.25
CA ASP A 17 -25.08 -11.39 9.28
C ASP A 17 -26.23 -12.39 8.99
N THR A 18 -27.22 -12.47 9.87
CA THR A 18 -28.45 -13.24 9.66
C THR A 18 -29.60 -12.27 9.33
N GLY A 19 -29.90 -12.11 8.03
CA GLY A 19 -30.68 -11.00 7.45
C GLY A 19 -32.15 -10.79 7.86
N LYS A 20 -32.52 -10.87 9.14
CA LYS A 20 -33.86 -10.56 9.65
C LYS A 20 -33.97 -9.37 10.62
N HIS A 21 -32.88 -8.65 10.91
CA HIS A 21 -32.90 -7.60 11.94
C HIS A 21 -32.38 -6.22 11.51
N TRP A 22 -32.52 -5.87 10.23
CA TRP A 22 -32.27 -4.50 9.73
C TRP A 22 -33.01 -3.42 10.55
N ILE A 23 -34.20 -3.74 11.07
CA ILE A 23 -35.00 -2.82 11.91
C ILE A 23 -34.33 -2.53 13.26
N ALA A 24 -33.62 -3.49 13.86
CA ALA A 24 -32.93 -3.29 15.14
C ALA A 24 -31.65 -2.45 14.95
N THR A 25 -30.92 -2.71 13.87
CA THR A 25 -29.77 -1.89 13.46
C THR A 25 -30.19 -0.47 13.11
N ALA A 26 -31.29 -0.28 12.37
CA ALA A 26 -31.83 1.03 12.03
C ALA A 26 -32.24 1.83 13.28
N LYS A 27 -32.91 1.20 14.26
CA LYS A 27 -33.24 1.85 15.53
C LYS A 27 -32.01 2.25 16.34
N PHE A 28 -30.93 1.47 16.31
CA PHE A 28 -29.67 1.84 16.95
C PHE A 28 -29.02 3.04 16.25
N LEU A 29 -28.99 3.04 14.91
CA LEU A 29 -28.46 4.14 14.11
C LEU A 29 -29.24 5.45 14.30
N ASP A 30 -30.56 5.37 14.52
CA ASP A 30 -31.42 6.54 14.78
C ASP A 30 -31.11 7.25 16.12
N ILE A 31 -30.57 6.52 17.10
CA ILE A 31 -30.33 7.05 18.47
C ILE A 31 -28.83 7.37 18.67
N ALA A 32 -27.96 6.74 17.89
CA ALA A 32 -26.53 6.94 17.97
C ALA A 32 -26.10 8.19 17.18
N ASN A 33 -25.17 8.96 17.74
CA ASN A 33 -24.62 10.12 17.05
C ASN A 33 -23.89 9.66 15.77
N PRO A 34 -24.25 10.18 14.58
CA PRO A 34 -23.64 9.78 13.31
C PRO A 34 -22.12 9.90 13.28
N LYS A 35 -21.55 10.88 14.00
CA LYS A 35 -20.11 11.05 14.12
C LYS A 35 -19.45 9.91 14.88
N ILE A 36 -20.07 9.46 15.97
CA ILE A 36 -19.56 8.34 16.78
C ILE A 36 -19.64 7.03 15.98
N ILE A 37 -20.68 6.85 15.16
CA ILE A 37 -20.79 5.69 14.27
C ILE A 37 -19.70 5.71 13.20
N ALA A 38 -19.46 6.87 12.59
CA ALA A 38 -18.38 7.03 11.61
C ALA A 38 -17.01 6.72 12.23
N ASP A 39 -16.72 7.31 13.39
CA ASP A 39 -15.48 7.07 14.13
C ASP A 39 -15.30 5.58 14.51
N LEU A 40 -16.38 4.89 14.91
CA LEU A 40 -16.37 3.46 15.20
C LEU A 40 -16.18 2.59 13.95
N CYS A 41 -16.81 2.95 12.83
CA CYS A 41 -16.61 2.28 11.56
C CYS A 41 -15.17 2.45 11.09
N ASP A 42 -14.60 3.64 11.22
CA ASP A 42 -13.20 3.93 10.89
C ASP A 42 -12.24 3.16 11.81
N GLU A 43 -12.54 3.07 13.11
CA GLU A 43 -11.77 2.27 14.07
C GLU A 43 -11.85 0.77 13.73
N VAL A 44 -13.03 0.24 13.42
CA VAL A 44 -13.23 -1.17 13.02
C VAL A 44 -12.57 -1.46 11.67
N LEU A 45 -12.62 -0.54 10.72
CA LEU A 45 -11.94 -0.65 9.43
C LEU A 45 -10.42 -0.60 9.60
N THR A 46 -9.92 0.25 10.50
CA THR A 46 -8.49 0.32 10.86
C THR A 46 -8.05 -0.96 11.57
N LEU A 47 -8.86 -1.49 12.49
CA LEU A 47 -8.62 -2.77 13.16
C LEU A 47 -8.66 -3.92 12.15
N ARG A 48 -9.64 -3.99 11.24
CA ARG A 48 -9.69 -4.98 10.15
C ARG A 48 -8.50 -4.85 9.21
N ALA A 49 -8.04 -3.64 8.89
CA ALA A 49 -6.83 -3.42 8.12
C ALA A 49 -5.58 -3.96 8.86
N GLY A 50 -5.57 -3.87 10.20
CA GLY A 50 -4.57 -4.52 11.06
C GLY A 50 -4.64 -6.05 11.06
N TYR A 51 -5.83 -6.64 10.86
CA TYR A 51 -6.05 -8.10 10.77
C TYR A 51 -5.98 -8.67 9.35
N ASN A 52 -5.90 -7.84 8.31
CA ASN A 52 -5.65 -8.33 6.96
C ASN A 52 -4.29 -9.02 6.92
N LYS A 53 -4.29 -10.32 6.57
CA LYS A 53 -3.05 -11.09 6.44
C LYS A 53 -2.12 -10.47 5.40
N THR A 54 -2.68 -9.88 4.34
CA THR A 54 -1.96 -9.28 3.21
C THR A 54 -2.26 -7.78 3.14
N PRO A 55 -1.27 -6.89 2.95
CA PRO A 55 -1.51 -5.47 2.73
C PRO A 55 -2.32 -5.24 1.44
N SER A 56 -3.15 -4.20 1.42
CA SER A 56 -3.87 -3.79 0.21
C SER A 56 -2.90 -3.25 -0.85
N ILE A 57 -3.14 -3.55 -2.13
CA ILE A 57 -2.37 -2.99 -3.25
C ILE A 57 -2.75 -1.55 -3.59
N MET A 58 -3.91 -1.08 -3.11
CA MET A 58 -4.47 0.21 -3.50
C MET A 58 -3.60 1.41 -3.11
N PRO A 59 -3.04 1.49 -1.88
CA PRO A 59 -2.18 2.62 -1.50
C PRO A 59 -0.95 2.75 -2.40
N SER A 60 -0.25 1.65 -2.69
CA SER A 60 0.91 1.69 -3.60
C SER A 60 0.49 1.98 -5.04
N LYS A 61 -0.64 1.45 -5.50
CA LYS A 61 -1.15 1.73 -6.85
C LYS A 61 -1.45 3.23 -7.00
N ASN A 62 -2.26 3.79 -6.11
CA ASN A 62 -2.65 5.20 -6.15
C ASN A 62 -1.43 6.13 -6.08
N ALA A 63 -0.44 5.82 -5.23
CA ALA A 63 0.78 6.60 -5.13
C ALA A 63 1.56 6.64 -6.45
N LEU A 64 1.67 5.51 -7.16
CA LEU A 64 2.35 5.44 -8.45
C LEU A 64 1.57 6.17 -9.54
N GLU A 65 0.25 6.00 -9.58
CA GLU A 65 -0.60 6.68 -10.56
C GLU A 65 -0.57 8.19 -10.38
N GLU A 66 -0.49 8.68 -9.15
CA GLU A 66 -0.36 10.10 -8.85
C GLU A 66 1.04 10.64 -9.19
N VAL A 67 2.10 9.90 -8.88
CA VAL A 67 3.49 10.35 -9.12
C VAL A 67 3.86 10.28 -10.60
N PHE A 68 3.41 9.25 -11.33
CA PHE A 68 3.75 9.03 -12.73
C PHE A 68 2.66 9.49 -13.71
N LEU A 69 1.50 9.93 -13.21
CA LEU A 69 0.38 10.42 -14.01
C LEU A 69 -0.08 9.41 -15.08
N MET A 70 -0.06 8.12 -14.75
CA MET A 70 -0.45 7.03 -15.64
C MET A 70 -1.11 5.89 -14.88
N GLU A 71 -1.98 5.14 -15.54
CA GLU A 71 -2.51 3.89 -14.99
C GLU A 71 -1.36 2.88 -14.80
N CYS A 72 -1.25 2.34 -13.58
CA CYS A 72 -0.21 1.39 -13.27
C CYS A 72 -0.68 -0.06 -13.52
N PRO A 73 0.15 -0.90 -14.15
CA PRO A 73 -0.19 -2.29 -14.37
C PRO A 73 -0.39 -3.03 -13.04
N ASN A 74 -1.13 -4.14 -13.09
CA ASN A 74 -1.37 -4.95 -11.90
C ASN A 74 -0.03 -5.48 -11.32
N PRO A 75 0.24 -5.24 -10.03
CA PRO A 75 1.48 -5.70 -9.42
C PRO A 75 1.44 -7.19 -9.11
N SER A 76 2.63 -7.79 -8.90
CA SER A 76 2.72 -9.05 -8.17
C SER A 76 2.72 -8.79 -6.66
N CYS A 77 2.17 -9.71 -5.88
CA CYS A 77 2.18 -9.62 -4.41
C CYS A 77 2.78 -10.89 -3.82
N ASP A 78 4.04 -10.80 -3.38
CA ASP A 78 4.80 -11.91 -2.86
C ASP A 78 4.77 -11.91 -1.32
N LYS A 79 4.53 -13.07 -0.69
CA LYS A 79 4.74 -13.22 0.75
C LYS A 79 6.25 -13.28 1.03
N THR A 80 6.70 -12.54 2.03
CA THR A 80 8.09 -12.53 2.52
C THR A 80 8.16 -13.06 3.95
N LYS A 81 9.37 -13.21 4.49
CA LYS A 81 9.57 -13.71 5.86
C LYS A 81 8.85 -12.86 6.90
N ASP A 82 8.94 -11.54 6.76
CA ASP A 82 8.51 -10.57 7.78
C ASP A 82 7.28 -9.74 7.33
N GLY A 83 6.65 -10.12 6.21
CA GLY A 83 5.49 -9.41 5.64
C GLY A 83 5.26 -9.72 4.17
N TYR A 84 5.08 -8.70 3.32
CA TYR A 84 4.75 -8.83 1.90
C TYR A 84 5.51 -7.82 1.04
N ALA A 85 5.78 -8.20 -0.20
CA ALA A 85 6.36 -7.33 -1.21
C ALA A 85 5.39 -7.18 -2.39
N ILE A 86 4.93 -5.96 -2.63
CA ILE A 86 4.14 -5.60 -3.81
C ILE A 86 5.11 -5.08 -4.88
N ARG A 87 5.12 -5.72 -6.04
CA ARG A 87 6.12 -5.50 -7.09
C ARG A 87 5.46 -4.99 -8.37
N TYR A 88 5.89 -3.81 -8.81
CA TYR A 88 5.52 -3.23 -10.09
C TYR A 88 6.68 -3.44 -11.05
N ALA A 89 6.54 -4.44 -11.90
CA ALA A 89 7.59 -4.83 -12.84
C ALA A 89 7.91 -3.69 -13.81
N GLY A 90 9.20 -3.46 -14.02
CA GLY A 90 9.70 -2.50 -14.98
C GLY A 90 11.12 -2.87 -15.43
N GLN A 91 11.41 -2.59 -16.69
CA GLN A 91 12.70 -2.84 -17.32
C GLN A 91 13.68 -1.68 -17.07
N THR A 92 14.95 -1.88 -17.41
CA THR A 92 15.92 -0.78 -17.39
C THR A 92 15.73 0.07 -18.64
N TYR A 93 15.26 1.31 -18.45
CA TYR A 93 15.12 2.26 -19.55
C TYR A 93 16.45 2.52 -20.26
N ASP A 94 16.42 2.50 -21.59
CA ASP A 94 17.57 2.83 -22.44
C ASP A 94 17.19 4.02 -23.32
N PRO A 95 17.78 5.22 -23.10
CA PRO A 95 17.45 6.42 -23.88
C PRO A 95 17.85 6.31 -25.35
N ASN A 96 18.70 5.34 -25.72
CA ASN A 96 19.10 5.11 -27.10
C ASN A 96 18.11 4.21 -27.86
N LYS A 97 17.08 3.71 -27.18
CA LYS A 97 16.03 2.86 -27.76
C LYS A 97 14.69 3.54 -27.64
N THR A 98 13.93 3.51 -28.73
CA THR A 98 12.55 4.00 -28.75
C THR A 98 11.58 3.08 -28.00
N GLU A 99 11.90 1.79 -27.87
CA GLU A 99 11.02 0.76 -27.29
C GLU A 99 11.80 -0.17 -26.34
N ALA A 100 11.10 -0.68 -25.31
CA ALA A 100 11.64 -1.62 -24.32
C ALA A 100 11.89 -3.01 -24.92
N ALA A 101 10.94 -3.44 -25.74
CA ALA A 101 11.00 -4.63 -26.60
C ALA A 101 10.21 -4.32 -27.87
N GLN A 102 10.33 -5.16 -28.89
CA GLN A 102 9.61 -4.95 -30.15
C GLN A 102 8.10 -4.79 -29.92
N GLY A 103 7.56 -3.61 -30.24
CA GLY A 103 6.15 -3.26 -30.06
C GLY A 103 5.75 -2.88 -28.63
N VAL A 104 6.71 -2.70 -27.72
CA VAL A 104 6.47 -2.35 -26.30
C VAL A 104 7.12 -1.01 -25.99
N ALA A 105 6.29 0.03 -25.87
CA ALA A 105 6.74 1.35 -25.47
C ALA A 105 7.27 1.36 -24.03
N TRP A 106 8.23 2.25 -23.77
CA TRP A 106 8.68 2.52 -22.41
C TRP A 106 7.55 3.12 -21.56
N THR A 107 7.49 2.70 -20.30
CA THR A 107 6.52 3.20 -19.32
C THR A 107 7.04 4.47 -18.62
N ALA A 108 6.12 5.30 -18.10
CA ALA A 108 6.53 6.48 -17.33
C ALA A 108 7.28 6.10 -16.04
N GLN A 109 6.97 4.95 -15.45
CA GLN A 109 7.72 4.39 -14.33
C GLN A 109 9.21 4.19 -14.68
N GLU A 110 9.50 3.51 -15.79
CA GLU A 110 10.88 3.20 -16.21
C GLU A 110 11.67 4.48 -16.52
N MET A 111 11.03 5.42 -17.23
CA MET A 111 11.61 6.71 -17.56
C MET A 111 11.88 7.56 -16.32
N ALA A 112 10.93 7.63 -15.38
CA ALA A 112 11.05 8.42 -14.16
C ALA A 112 12.14 7.88 -13.23
N ILE A 113 12.24 6.55 -13.08
CA ILE A 113 13.29 5.93 -12.29
C ILE A 113 14.66 6.17 -12.91
N PHE A 114 14.79 6.04 -14.23
CA PHE A 114 16.03 6.35 -14.93
C PHE A 114 16.44 7.80 -14.69
N LYS A 115 15.53 8.76 -14.88
CA LYS A 115 15.80 10.17 -14.65
C LYS A 115 16.22 10.44 -13.20
N ALA A 116 15.49 9.89 -12.22
CA ALA A 116 15.81 10.06 -10.81
C ALA A 116 17.18 9.46 -10.43
N ARG A 117 17.64 8.42 -11.14
CA ARG A 117 19.00 7.88 -10.97
C ARG A 117 20.07 8.80 -11.56
N GLN A 118 19.84 9.35 -12.75
CA GLN A 118 20.77 10.29 -13.39
C GLN A 118 20.94 11.56 -12.56
N ASP A 119 19.83 12.06 -12.01
CA ASP A 119 19.79 13.32 -11.26
C ASP A 119 20.14 13.13 -9.76
N GLY A 120 20.43 11.90 -9.32
CA GLY A 120 20.74 11.58 -7.92
C GLY A 120 19.56 11.68 -6.95
N SER A 121 18.34 11.92 -7.45
CA SER A 121 17.11 12.13 -6.67
C SER A 121 16.30 10.85 -6.39
N ILE A 122 16.84 9.67 -6.72
CA ILE A 122 16.14 8.39 -6.53
C ILE A 122 15.66 8.17 -5.08
N THR A 123 16.46 8.56 -4.08
CA THR A 123 16.08 8.43 -2.67
C THR A 123 14.89 9.32 -2.31
N GLU A 124 14.82 10.52 -2.90
CA GLU A 124 13.69 11.45 -2.71
C GLU A 124 12.41 10.89 -3.33
N LEU A 125 12.49 10.36 -4.55
CA LEU A 125 11.38 9.69 -5.22
C LEU A 125 10.84 8.53 -4.38
N LEU A 126 11.73 7.65 -3.89
CA LEU A 126 11.34 6.49 -3.07
C LEU A 126 10.71 6.93 -1.73
N SER A 127 11.28 7.97 -1.10
CA SER A 127 10.74 8.52 0.15
C SER A 127 9.36 9.15 -0.04
N ARG A 128 9.13 9.83 -1.17
CA ARG A 128 7.82 10.36 -1.53
C ARG A 128 6.80 9.23 -1.70
N LEU A 129 7.16 8.17 -2.43
CA LEU A 129 6.29 7.00 -2.61
C LEU A 129 5.99 6.28 -1.28
N GLU A 130 6.98 6.18 -0.38
CA GLU A 130 6.82 5.59 0.95
C GLU A 130 5.80 6.37 1.80
N ASN A 131 5.88 7.71 1.78
CA ASN A 131 4.93 8.55 2.51
C ASN A 131 3.50 8.44 1.97
N MET A 132 3.35 8.37 0.64
CA MET A 132 2.03 8.33 -0.01
C MET A 132 1.35 6.96 0.11
N ALA A 133 2.12 5.87 0.09
CA ALA A 133 1.59 4.50 0.11
C ALA A 133 1.50 3.90 1.54
N HIS A 134 1.71 4.71 2.58
CA HIS A 134 1.74 4.24 3.96
C HIS A 134 0.40 3.62 4.40
N ILE A 135 0.48 2.45 5.07
CA ILE A 135 -0.66 1.81 5.72
C ILE A 135 -0.40 1.80 7.23
N PRO A 136 -1.26 2.42 8.06
CA PRO A 136 -0.99 2.62 9.49
C PRO A 136 -0.56 1.40 10.31
N THR A 137 -0.93 0.20 9.89
CA THR A 137 -0.65 -1.06 10.60
C THR A 137 0.56 -1.82 10.05
N TRP A 138 1.29 -1.24 9.11
CA TRP A 138 2.44 -1.85 8.44
C TRP A 138 3.60 -0.85 8.40
N TYR A 139 4.81 -1.35 8.59
CA TYR A 139 6.00 -0.60 8.23
C TYR A 139 6.22 -0.74 6.73
N LEU A 140 6.39 0.37 6.02
CA LEU A 140 6.65 0.39 4.59
C LEU A 140 8.10 0.77 4.33
N THR A 141 8.71 0.10 3.35
CA THR A 141 9.94 0.57 2.69
C THR A 141 9.76 0.41 1.19
N VAL A 142 10.13 1.45 0.43
CA VAL A 142 10.05 1.41 -1.03
C VAL A 142 11.44 1.31 -1.64
N GLU A 143 11.63 0.38 -2.57
CA GLU A 143 12.91 0.14 -3.24
C GLU A 143 12.75 0.12 -4.76
N ALA A 144 13.74 0.67 -5.47
CA ALA A 144 13.90 0.46 -6.90
C ALA A 144 14.81 -0.76 -7.17
N GLY A 145 14.51 -1.50 -8.24
CA GLY A 145 15.28 -2.65 -8.68
C GLY A 145 16.75 -2.29 -8.92
N ARG A 146 17.67 -3.19 -8.59
CA ARG A 146 19.13 -2.98 -8.78
C ARG A 146 19.74 -3.96 -9.78
N ARG A 147 18.96 -4.92 -10.26
CA ARG A 147 19.43 -5.94 -11.20
C ARG A 147 19.45 -5.34 -12.60
N LYS A 148 20.57 -5.48 -13.29
CA LYS A 148 20.70 -5.12 -14.71
C LYS A 148 19.54 -5.71 -15.52
N GLY A 149 18.85 -4.85 -16.27
CA GLY A 149 17.66 -5.21 -17.05
C GLY A 149 16.33 -4.98 -16.32
N TYR A 150 16.33 -4.77 -15.00
CA TYR A 150 15.12 -4.59 -14.18
C TYR A 150 15.20 -3.38 -13.22
N GLU A 151 16.08 -2.42 -13.51
CA GLU A 151 16.28 -1.25 -12.64
C GLU A 151 15.06 -0.33 -12.53
N GLY A 152 14.13 -0.41 -13.49
CA GLY A 152 12.84 0.28 -13.47
C GLY A 152 11.76 -0.42 -12.66
N THR A 153 12.04 -1.54 -11.98
CA THR A 153 11.06 -2.20 -11.09
C THR A 153 10.93 -1.43 -9.76
N LEU A 154 9.71 -1.24 -9.26
CA LEU A 154 9.46 -0.73 -7.91
C LEU A 154 8.92 -1.82 -6.98
N ILE A 155 9.36 -1.80 -5.74
CA ILE A 155 9.06 -2.80 -4.72
C ILE A 155 8.61 -2.08 -3.45
N PHE A 156 7.34 -2.27 -3.08
CA PHE A 156 6.78 -1.80 -1.81
C PHE A 156 6.79 -2.96 -0.82
N LYS A 157 7.68 -2.89 0.17
CA LYS A 157 7.81 -3.90 1.21
C LYS A 157 7.04 -3.47 2.45
N TYR A 158 5.98 -4.20 2.77
CA TYR A 158 5.21 -4.01 3.98
C TYR A 158 5.61 -5.07 5.00
N SER A 159 6.17 -4.67 6.14
CA SER A 159 6.55 -5.55 7.24
C SER A 159 5.74 -5.28 8.50
N ARG A 160 5.61 -6.31 9.35
CA ARG A 160 4.98 -6.17 10.68
C ARG A 160 5.93 -5.63 11.74
N GLU A 161 7.22 -5.81 11.51
CA GLU A 161 8.30 -5.31 12.37
C GLU A 161 9.00 -4.13 11.67
N ALA A 162 9.48 -3.18 12.47
CA ALA A 162 10.23 -2.06 11.93
C ALA A 162 11.48 -2.58 11.21
N PRO A 163 11.76 -2.15 9.98
CA PRO A 163 12.99 -2.54 9.30
C PRO A 163 14.20 -2.07 10.12
N ASN A 164 15.20 -2.96 10.28
CA ASN A 164 16.50 -2.59 10.84
C ASN A 164 17.20 -1.59 9.89
N ARG A 165 16.92 -0.29 10.06
CA ARG A 165 17.51 0.80 9.27
C ARG A 165 19.05 0.87 9.37
N ALA A 166 19.66 0.13 10.30
CA ALA A 166 21.10 0.08 10.51
C ALA A 166 21.90 -0.70 9.43
N GLN A 167 21.27 -1.56 8.61
CA GLN A 167 22.00 -2.40 7.66
C GLN A 167 21.98 -1.94 6.19
N GLN A 168 21.31 -0.83 5.87
CA GLN A 168 21.29 -0.32 4.49
C GLN A 168 22.40 0.70 4.19
N LEU A 169 23.17 1.13 5.19
CA LEU A 169 24.27 2.10 5.04
C LEU A 169 25.68 1.48 5.02
N THR A 170 25.83 0.16 5.22
CA THR A 170 27.15 -0.50 5.37
C THR A 170 27.60 -1.34 4.16
N PHE A 171 27.25 -0.94 2.94
CA PHE A 171 27.86 -1.52 1.72
C PHE A 171 28.57 -0.45 0.86
N LEU A 172 28.90 0.68 1.48
CA LEU A 172 29.88 1.63 0.95
C LEU A 172 31.17 1.46 1.75
N ASP A 173 31.87 0.35 1.51
CA ASP A 173 33.32 0.20 1.68
C ASP A 173 33.84 -0.66 0.53
#